data_AF-A0A3C0Z5Y3-F1
#
_entry.id   AF-A0A3C0Z5Y3-F1
#
_cell.length_a   1.000
_cell.length_b   1.000
_cell.length_c   1.000
_cell.angle_alpha   90.00
_cell.angle_beta   90.00
_cell.angle_gamma   90.00
#
_symmetry.space_group_name_H-M   'P 1'
#
loop_
_entity.id
_entity.type
_entity.pdbx_description
1 polymer ?
#
loop_
_entity_poly.entity_id
_entity_poly.type
_entity_poly.pdbx_seq_one_letter_code
_entity_poly.pdbx_strand_id
1 'polypeptide(L)' 'MYLKDDINGLGKQVPPLLKHVVIYFLELGKKQSEAEAFYKFYEQRKWQYRGRLIRNWKELAWHWVYNKSIDPSCLS' A
#
# COMPACT_ATOMS: atom_id res chain seq x y z
N MET A 1 6.62 30.72 5.82
CA MET A 1 6.96 29.68 4.83
C MET A 1 6.71 28.34 5.50
N TYR A 2 5.61 27.67 5.17
CA TYR A 2 5.31 26.36 5.75
C TYR A 2 6.30 25.34 5.21
N LEU A 3 6.93 24.59 6.10
CA LEU A 3 7.72 23.42 5.74
C LEU A 3 6.83 22.53 4.87
N LYS A 4 7.25 22.27 3.64
CA LYS A 4 6.77 21.08 2.93
C LYS A 4 7.28 19.93 3.78
N ASP A 5 6.48 19.49 4.74
CA ASP A 5 6.69 18.19 5.35
C ASP A 5 6.75 17.20 4.19
N ASP A 6 7.96 16.76 3.91
CA ASP A 6 8.22 15.67 2.99
C ASP A 6 7.30 14.54 3.44
N ILE A 7 6.29 14.25 2.62
CA ILE A 7 5.12 13.39 2.91
C ILE A 7 5.56 11.90 2.91
N ASN A 8 6.79 11.65 3.33
CA ASN A 8 7.51 10.40 3.30
C ASN A 8 7.11 9.60 4.54
N GLY A 9 6.65 8.37 4.33
CA GLY A 9 6.21 7.47 5.42
C GLY A 9 4.71 7.47 5.73
N LEU A 10 3.92 8.40 5.19
CA LEU A 10 2.45 8.47 5.40
C LEU A 10 1.64 7.49 4.53
N GLY A 11 2.29 6.59 3.79
CA GLY A 11 1.61 5.70 2.85
C GLY A 11 1.28 6.34 1.49
N LYS A 12 1.63 7.63 1.30
CA LYS A 12 1.30 8.41 0.10
C LYS A 12 2.34 8.38 -1.01
N GLN A 13 3.54 7.86 -0.72
CA GLN A 13 4.57 7.63 -1.73
C GLN A 13 4.26 6.36 -2.50
N VAL A 14 3.99 6.51 -3.79
CA VAL A 14 3.65 5.42 -4.69
C VAL A 14 4.54 5.51 -5.95
N PRO A 15 5.29 4.44 -6.30
CA PRO A 15 5.36 3.15 -5.63
C PRO A 15 6.09 3.23 -4.27
N PRO A 16 5.64 2.48 -3.24
CA PRO A 16 6.41 2.34 -2.01
C PRO A 16 7.68 1.54 -2.23
N LEU A 17 8.61 1.67 -1.29
CA LEU A 17 9.72 0.73 -1.14
C LEU A 17 9.18 -0.58 -0.55
N LEU A 18 9.58 -1.73 -1.12
CA LEU A 18 9.20 -3.06 -0.59
C LEU A 18 9.52 -3.18 0.91
N LYS A 19 10.66 -2.65 1.36
CA LYS A 19 11.04 -2.64 2.77
C LYS A 19 9.99 -1.97 3.67
N HIS A 20 9.38 -0.86 3.23
CA HIS A 20 8.31 -0.20 3.99
C HIS A 20 7.04 -1.03 4.05
N VAL A 21 6.70 -1.71 2.96
CA VAL A 21 5.55 -2.63 2.91
C VAL A 21 5.78 -3.82 3.85
N VAL A 22 6.98 -4.41 3.82
CA VAL A 22 7.35 -5.52 4.72
C VAL A 22 7.26 -5.10 6.19
N ILE A 23 7.85 -3.95 6.56
CA ILE A 23 7.77 -3.44 7.94
C ILE A 23 6.31 -3.28 8.37
N TYR A 24 5.48 -2.66 7.53
CA TYR A 24 4.06 -2.45 7.84
C TYR A 24 3.29 -3.76 8.06
N PHE A 25 3.52 -4.77 7.22
CA PHE A 25 2.88 -6.08 7.39
C PHE A 25 3.37 -6.80 8.65
N LEU A 26 4.66 -6.71 8.98
CA LEU A 26 5.21 -7.27 10.22
C LEU A 26 4.63 -6.60 11.46
N GLU A 27 4.44 -5.27 11.44
CA GLU A 27 3.76 -4.51 12.51
C GLU A 27 2.31 -4.97 12.71
N LEU A 28 1.62 -5.37 11.64
CA LEU A 28 0.28 -5.96 11.69
C LEU A 28 0.26 -7.45 12.09
N GLY A 29 1.42 -8.02 12.44
CA GLY A 29 1.58 -9.43 12.79
C GLY A 29 1.44 -10.38 11.60
N LYS A 30 1.65 -9.89 10.37
CA LYS A 30 1.61 -10.69 9.13
C LYS A 30 3.01 -11.12 8.71
N LYS A 31 3.07 -12.13 7.82
CA LYS A 31 4.33 -12.67 7.34
C LYS A 31 4.91 -11.80 6.22
N GLN A 32 6.23 -11.79 6.10
CA GLN A 32 6.92 -11.11 5.00
C GLN A 32 6.42 -11.59 3.62
N SER A 33 6.14 -12.89 3.46
CA SER A 33 5.62 -13.45 2.20
C SER A 33 4.26 -12.86 1.80
N GLU A 34 3.41 -12.47 2.75
CA GLU A 34 2.14 -11.78 2.46
C GLU A 34 2.38 -10.34 1.96
N ALA A 35 3.38 -9.66 2.54
CA ALA A 35 3.79 -8.33 2.11
C ALA A 35 4.35 -8.34 0.68
N GLU A 36 5.17 -9.34 0.35
CA GLU A 36 5.72 -9.53 -0.99
C GLU A 36 4.64 -9.86 -2.01
N ALA A 37 3.65 -10.67 -1.64
CA ALA A 37 2.50 -10.96 -2.50
C ALA A 37 1.68 -9.70 -2.80
N PHE A 38 1.39 -8.90 -1.78
CA PHE A 38 0.73 -7.59 -1.93
C PHE A 38 1.55 -6.66 -2.84
N TYR A 39 2.86 -6.53 -2.60
CA TYR A 39 3.73 -5.66 -3.37
C TYR A 39 3.74 -6.03 -4.86
N LYS A 40 3.98 -7.31 -5.17
CA LYS A 40 4.01 -7.81 -6.55
C LYS A 40 2.67 -7.61 -7.27
N PHE A 41 1.55 -7.83 -6.57
CA PHE A 41 0.21 -7.63 -7.13
C PHE A 41 -0.01 -6.18 -7.59
N TYR A 42 0.40 -5.20 -6.80
CA TYR A 42 0.26 -3.78 -7.15
C TYR A 42 1.37 -3.28 -8.07
N GLU A 43 2.58 -3.83 -7.99
CA GLU A 43 3.68 -3.55 -8.91
C GLU A 43 3.33 -3.90 -10.36
N GLN A 44 2.74 -5.08 -10.59
CA GLN A 44 2.25 -5.49 -11.92
C GLN A 44 1.15 -4.56 -12.47
N ARG A 45 0.40 -3.91 -11.57
CA ARG A 45 -0.63 -2.91 -11.90
C ARG A 45 -0.08 -1.49 -11.97
N LYS A 46 1.26 -1.33 -11.91
CA LYS A 46 1.96 -0.04 -11.87
C LYS A 46 1.45 0.87 -10.75
N TRP A 47 0.96 0.28 -9.66
CA TRP A 47 0.31 0.97 -8.56
C TRP A 47 -0.83 1.91 -9.01
N GLN A 48 -1.55 1.50 -10.05
CA GLN A 48 -2.70 2.19 -10.58
C GLN A 48 -3.96 1.35 -10.38
N TYR A 49 -5.08 2.05 -10.20
CA TYR A 49 -6.40 1.47 -10.16
C TYR A 49 -7.35 2.29 -11.04
N ARG A 50 -8.02 1.64 -11.99
CA ARG A 50 -8.92 2.29 -12.98
C ARG A 50 -8.31 3.53 -13.65
N GLY A 51 -7.02 3.47 -13.99
CA GLY A 51 -6.28 4.56 -14.63
C GLY A 51 -5.85 5.71 -13.69
N ARG A 52 -6.08 5.60 -12.38
CA ARG A 52 -5.64 6.58 -11.37
C ARG A 52 -4.52 5.99 -10.52
N LEU A 53 -3.52 6.81 -10.20
CA LEU A 53 -2.48 6.42 -9.25
C LEU A 53 -3.09 6.23 -7.86
N ILE A 54 -2.72 5.14 -7.21
CA ILE A 54 -3.08 4.90 -5.81
C ILE A 54 -2.53 6.03 -4.96
N ARG A 55 -3.36 6.58 -4.06
CA ARG A 55 -2.97 7.69 -3.17
C ARG A 55 -2.46 7.23 -1.82
N ASN A 56 -2.87 6.05 -1.37
CA ASN A 56 -2.48 5.51 -0.07
C ASN A 56 -2.33 3.99 -0.12
N TRP A 57 -1.10 3.50 -0.21
CA TRP A 57 -0.87 2.05 -0.26
C TRP A 57 -1.08 1.37 1.10
N LYS A 58 -0.97 2.10 2.22
CA LYS A 58 -1.20 1.53 3.57
C LYS A 58 -2.67 1.19 3.79
N GLU A 59 -3.58 2.02 3.27
CA GLU A 59 -5.01 1.72 3.28
C GLU A 59 -5.28 0.42 2.49
N LEU A 60 -4.77 0.31 1.27
CA LEU A 60 -4.88 -0.93 0.49
C LEU A 60 -4.25 -2.14 1.19
N ALA A 61 -3.11 -1.96 1.86
CA ALA A 61 -2.48 -3.02 2.64
C ALA A 61 -3.35 -3.44 3.82
N TRP A 62 -3.94 -2.49 4.56
CA TRP A 62 -4.88 -2.78 5.64
C TRP A 62 -6.09 -3.57 5.12
N HIS A 63 -6.65 -3.16 3.98
CA HIS A 63 -7.75 -3.89 3.34
C HIS A 63 -7.34 -5.28 2.85
N TRP A 64 -6.16 -5.41 2.24
CA TRP A 64 -5.60 -6.72 1.85
C TRP A 64 -5.49 -7.67 3.04
N VAL A 65 -5.09 -7.14 4.19
CA VAL A 65 -4.82 -7.91 5.41
C VAL A 65 -6.11 -8.29 6.16
N TYR A 66 -7.04 -7.35 6.32
CA TYR A 66 -8.21 -7.52 7.20
C TYR A 66 -9.53 -7.67 6.46
N ASN A 67 -9.59 -7.27 5.19
CA ASN A 67 -10.82 -7.27 4.40
C ASN A 67 -10.65 -8.10 3.12
N LYS A 68 -10.46 -9.42 3.30
CA LYS A 68 -10.32 -10.43 2.23
C LYS A 68 -11.51 -10.50 1.26
N SER A 69 -12.60 -9.78 1.52
CA SER A 69 -13.87 -9.85 0.79
C SER A 69 -14.14 -8.65 -0.12
N ILE A 70 -13.30 -7.60 -0.07
CA ILE A 70 -13.53 -6.41 -0.88
C ILE A 70 -12.65 -6.48 -2.12
N ASP A 71 -13.30 -6.65 -3.26
CA ASP A 71 -12.77 -6.20 -4.55
C ASP A 71 -12.30 -4.74 -4.38
N PRO A 72 -11.04 -4.39 -4.69
CA PRO A 72 -10.48 -3.07 -4.44
C PRO A 72 -11.19 -1.91 -5.20
N SER A 73 -12.30 -2.17 -5.92
CA SER A 73 -13.23 -1.14 -6.43
C SER A 73 -13.97 -0.30 -5.41
N CYS A 74 -14.11 -0.74 -4.15
CA CYS A 74 -14.95 -0.04 -3.19
C CYS A 74 -14.23 1.04 -2.34
N LEU A 75 -12.93 1.25 -2.53
CA LEU A 75 -12.16 2.25 -1.78
C LEU A 75 -11.95 3.48 -2.67
N SER A 76 -12.90 4.41 -2.56
CA SER A 76 -12.94 5.70 -3.26
C SER A 76 -12.99 6.84 -2.27
#